data_AF-A0A7Z7NH33-F1
#
_entry.id   AF-A0A7Z7NH33-F1
#
_cell.length_a   1.000
_cell.length_b   1.000
_cell.length_c   1.000
_cell.angle_alpha   90.00
_cell.angle_beta   90.00
_cell.angle_gamma   90.00
#
_symmetry.space_group_name_H-M   'P 1'
#
loop_
_entity.id
_entity.type
_entity.pdbx_description
1 polymer ?
#
loop_
_entity_poly.entity_id
_entity_poly.type
_entity_poly.pdbx_seq_one_letter_code
_entity_poly.pdbx_strand_id
1 'polypeptide(L)'
;MSMVKIALSGLLLVTAPLACAAEPSLADALECRLPADTALAVLAAAGVPVDGTDAKPVKATAYGASVRSASAYRSRDEVGLTYHISGPSLGAFIRAAKLEQWEDEDGAGAHRALLDGRNALNTGHPDDLAGAAEADIECRMSFGGAL
;
A
#
# COMPACT_ATOMS: atom_id res chain seq x y z
N MET A 1 37.52 -64.49 -4.61
CA MET A 1 36.79 -63.63 -5.55
C MET A 1 35.45 -63.28 -4.92
N SER A 2 35.21 -62.00 -4.65
CA SER A 2 33.93 -61.29 -4.83
C SER A 2 34.05 -59.88 -4.23
N MET A 3 34.16 -58.89 -5.12
CA MET A 3 34.15 -57.46 -4.82
C MET A 3 32.70 -56.99 -4.63
N VAL A 4 32.41 -56.32 -3.52
CA VAL A 4 31.16 -55.57 -3.34
C VAL A 4 31.41 -54.12 -3.77
N LYS A 5 30.79 -53.70 -4.88
CA LYS A 5 30.79 -52.31 -5.35
C LYS A 5 29.72 -51.52 -4.59
N ILE A 6 30.16 -50.62 -3.71
CA ILE A 6 29.28 -49.62 -3.10
C ILE A 6 29.16 -48.46 -4.10
N ALA A 7 28.00 -48.35 -4.73
CA ALA A 7 27.65 -47.24 -5.60
C ALA A 7 27.38 -45.99 -4.73
N LEU A 8 28.18 -44.95 -4.94
CA LEU A 8 28.02 -43.63 -4.34
C LEU A 8 26.79 -42.96 -4.98
N SER A 9 25.67 -42.93 -4.26
CA SER A 9 24.47 -42.17 -4.66
C SER A 9 24.79 -40.68 -4.64
N GLY A 10 24.75 -40.06 -5.82
CA GLY A 10 24.98 -38.64 -6.01
C GLY A 10 23.97 -37.79 -5.26
N LEU A 11 24.49 -36.84 -4.48
CA LEU A 11 23.72 -35.81 -3.80
C LEU A 11 23.27 -34.77 -4.86
N LEU A 12 22.02 -34.85 -5.31
CA LEU A 12 21.40 -33.79 -6.11
C LEU A 12 21.12 -32.58 -5.21
N LEU A 13 21.99 -31.57 -5.28
CA LEU A 13 21.72 -30.23 -4.78
C LEU A 13 20.61 -29.60 -5.64
N VAL A 14 19.37 -29.68 -5.14
CA VAL A 14 18.24 -28.94 -5.71
C VAL A 14 18.44 -27.46 -5.38
N THR A 15 18.98 -26.69 -6.32
CA THR A 15 18.96 -25.22 -6.25
C THR A 15 17.54 -24.75 -6.52
N ALA A 16 16.76 -24.53 -5.46
CA ALA A 16 15.48 -23.84 -5.57
C ALA A 16 15.74 -22.42 -6.10
N PRO A 17 14.99 -21.93 -7.10
CA PRO A 17 15.11 -20.55 -7.53
C PRO A 17 14.70 -19.65 -6.37
N LEU A 18 15.62 -18.80 -5.91
CA LEU A 18 15.28 -17.66 -5.08
C LEU A 18 14.36 -16.77 -5.93
N ALA A 19 13.05 -16.90 -5.72
CA ALA A 19 12.11 -15.92 -6.21
C ALA A 19 12.43 -14.61 -5.49
N CYS A 20 13.19 -13.72 -6.14
CA CYS A 20 13.38 -12.37 -5.65
C CYS A 20 12.00 -11.74 -5.52
N ALA A 21 11.57 -11.46 -4.29
CA ALA A 21 10.43 -10.60 -4.07
C ALA A 21 10.72 -9.28 -4.81
N ALA A 22 9.74 -8.81 -5.60
CA ALA A 22 9.86 -7.53 -6.27
C ALA A 22 10.12 -6.44 -5.22
N GLU A 23 10.98 -5.47 -5.56
CA GLU A 23 11.28 -4.36 -4.67
C GLU A 23 10.00 -3.56 -4.36
N PRO A 24 9.80 -3.13 -3.11
CA PRO A 24 8.68 -2.26 -2.74
C PRO A 24 8.64 -1.00 -3.61
N SER A 25 7.45 -0.66 -4.10
CA SER A 25 7.22 0.44 -5.02
C SER A 25 6.36 1.55 -4.40
N LEU A 26 6.36 2.74 -5.01
CA LEU A 26 5.47 3.83 -4.61
C LEU A 26 3.99 3.42 -4.65
N ALA A 27 3.60 2.57 -5.60
CA ALA A 27 2.25 2.02 -5.65
C ALA A 27 1.93 1.19 -4.40
N ASP A 28 2.86 0.37 -3.90
CA ASP A 28 2.63 -0.40 -2.67
C ASP A 28 2.45 0.50 -1.44
N ALA A 29 3.14 1.64 -1.39
CA ALA A 29 2.97 2.64 -0.32
C ALA A 29 1.61 3.33 -0.42
N LEU A 30 1.21 3.81 -1.60
CA LEU A 30 -0.09 4.44 -1.85
C LEU A 30 -1.25 3.47 -1.59
N GLU A 31 -1.06 2.19 -1.90
CA GLU A 31 -2.04 1.14 -1.63
C GLU A 31 -2.01 0.65 -0.18
N CYS A 32 -1.21 1.28 0.69
CA CYS A 32 -1.13 0.95 2.12
C CYS A 32 -0.70 -0.50 2.41
N ARG A 33 0.12 -1.08 1.53
CA ARG A 33 0.56 -2.50 1.61
C ARG A 33 1.93 -2.68 2.23
N LEU A 34 2.59 -1.60 2.65
CA LEU A 34 3.94 -1.62 3.22
C LEU A 34 3.95 -1.39 4.73
N PRO A 35 4.91 -1.98 5.45
CA PRO A 35 5.27 -1.52 6.79
C PRO A 35 5.73 -0.05 6.76
N ALA A 36 5.47 0.69 7.83
CA ALA A 36 5.74 2.12 7.92
C ALA A 36 7.20 2.51 7.57
N ASP A 37 8.21 1.80 8.09
CA ASP A 37 9.62 2.10 7.77
C ASP A 37 9.95 1.86 6.29
N THR A 38 9.38 0.82 5.68
CA THR A 38 9.54 0.54 4.25
C THR A 38 8.86 1.62 3.41
N ALA A 39 7.67 2.06 3.81
CA ALA A 39 6.95 3.13 3.13
C ALA A 39 7.77 4.44 3.12
N LEU A 40 8.43 4.80 4.22
CA LEU A 40 9.28 6.00 4.25
C LEU A 40 10.44 5.93 3.25
N ALA A 41 11.11 4.77 3.17
CA ALA A 41 12.19 4.59 2.21
C ALA A 41 11.69 4.73 0.76
N VAL A 42 10.53 4.15 0.46
CA VAL A 42 9.88 4.25 -0.85
C VAL A 42 9.46 5.69 -1.17
N LEU A 43 8.83 6.39 -0.23
CA LEU A 43 8.41 7.79 -0.40
C LEU A 43 9.61 8.70 -0.67
N ALA A 44 10.69 8.54 0.09
CA ALA A 44 11.92 9.28 -0.10
C ALA A 44 12.56 9.00 -1.48
N ALA A 45 12.62 7.73 -1.90
CA ALA A 45 13.14 7.34 -3.21
C ALA A 45 12.28 7.89 -4.37
N ALA A 46 10.98 8.06 -4.14
CA ALA A 46 10.04 8.66 -5.09
C ALA A 46 10.03 10.20 -5.07
N GLY A 47 10.74 10.85 -4.15
CA GLY A 47 10.74 12.30 -4.01
C GLY A 47 9.45 12.87 -3.41
N VAL A 48 8.69 12.07 -2.65
CA VAL A 48 7.53 12.55 -1.87
C VAL A 48 8.06 13.00 -0.49
N PRO A 49 8.00 14.31 -0.16
CA PRO A 49 8.49 14.80 1.12
C PRO A 49 7.59 14.32 2.25
N VAL A 50 8.20 14.04 3.41
CA VAL A 50 7.52 13.54 4.61
C VAL A 50 7.45 14.65 5.66
N ASP A 51 6.93 15.80 5.25
CA ASP A 51 6.76 17.01 6.06
C ASP A 51 5.35 17.61 5.95
N GLY A 52 4.43 16.90 5.30
CA GLY A 52 3.06 17.32 5.02
C GLY A 52 2.91 18.13 3.73
N THR A 53 4.00 18.45 3.02
CA THR A 53 3.92 19.16 1.75
C THR A 53 3.47 18.23 0.62
N ASP A 54 2.58 18.72 -0.24
CA ASP A 54 2.18 17.96 -1.43
C ASP A 54 3.30 17.84 -2.46
N ALA A 55 3.58 16.60 -2.88
CA ALA A 55 4.30 16.31 -4.10
C ALA A 55 3.34 16.35 -5.30
N LYS A 56 3.69 17.12 -6.33
CA LYS A 56 2.95 17.16 -7.61
C LYS A 56 3.90 17.43 -8.79
N PRO A 57 3.80 16.68 -9.91
CA PRO A 57 2.92 15.53 -10.13
C PRO A 57 3.48 14.25 -9.50
N VAL A 58 2.58 13.39 -9.00
CA VAL A 58 2.94 12.00 -8.66
C VAL A 58 2.70 11.12 -9.88
N LYS A 59 3.71 10.36 -10.31
CA LYS A 59 3.60 9.43 -11.45
C LYS A 59 3.41 8.00 -10.97
N ALA A 60 2.25 7.71 -10.40
CA ALA A 60 1.89 6.38 -9.93
C ALA A 60 0.39 6.12 -10.07
N THR A 61 0.05 4.83 -9.96
CA THR A 61 -1.32 4.33 -9.94
C THR A 61 -1.51 3.55 -8.64
N ALA A 62 -2.63 3.77 -7.96
CA ALA A 62 -3.03 3.02 -6.77
C ALA A 62 -4.40 2.39 -7.01
N TYR A 63 -4.52 1.07 -6.88
CA TYR A 63 -5.73 0.30 -7.16
C TYR A 63 -6.38 0.65 -8.51
N GLY A 64 -5.54 0.90 -9.53
CA GLY A 64 -5.99 1.24 -10.89
C GLY A 64 -6.35 2.71 -11.12
N ALA A 65 -6.31 3.58 -10.10
CA ALA A 65 -6.53 5.01 -10.24
C ALA A 65 -5.21 5.78 -10.33
N SER A 66 -5.09 6.69 -11.30
CA SER A 66 -3.92 7.57 -11.43
C SER A 66 -3.91 8.59 -10.29
N VAL A 67 -2.80 8.65 -9.57
CA VAL A 67 -2.60 9.59 -8.46
C VAL A 67 -2.10 10.93 -9.03
N ARG A 68 -2.71 12.04 -8.59
CA ARG A 68 -2.38 13.39 -9.08
C ARG A 68 -1.34 14.08 -8.19
N SER A 69 -1.55 13.98 -6.89
CA SER A 69 -0.68 14.51 -5.83
C SER A 69 -0.74 13.58 -4.63
N ALA A 70 0.30 13.66 -3.80
CA ALA A 70 0.34 12.99 -2.50
C ALA A 70 1.14 13.83 -1.51
N SER A 71 0.71 13.87 -0.27
CA SER A 71 1.44 14.42 0.87
C SER A 71 1.63 13.32 1.91
N ALA A 72 2.77 13.33 2.57
CA ALA A 72 3.08 12.38 3.63
C ALA A 72 3.56 13.11 4.87
N TYR A 73 3.26 12.56 6.04
CA TYR A 73 3.83 13.00 7.31
C TYR A 73 4.26 11.79 8.14
N ARG A 74 5.19 12.04 9.05
CA ARG A 74 5.62 11.06 10.05
C ARG A 74 5.25 11.58 11.44
N SER A 75 4.48 10.79 12.18
CA SER A 75 4.27 10.99 13.61
C SER A 75 5.17 10.05 14.41
N ARG A 76 5.00 10.02 15.73
CA ARG A 76 5.72 9.07 16.59
C ARG A 76 5.36 7.62 16.25
N ASP A 77 4.08 7.38 15.99
CA ASP A 77 3.51 6.03 15.98
C ASP A 77 3.11 5.57 14.57
N GLU A 78 3.02 6.48 13.59
CA GLU A 78 2.60 6.15 12.23
C GLU A 78 3.22 7.03 11.14
N VAL A 79 3.08 6.56 9.90
CA VAL A 79 3.22 7.35 8.68
C VAL A 79 1.82 7.55 8.12
N GLY A 80 1.42 8.81 7.96
CA GLY A 80 0.22 9.18 7.24
C GLY A 80 0.56 9.59 5.81
N LEU A 81 -0.22 9.09 4.85
CA LEU A 81 -0.10 9.38 3.43
C LEU A 81 -1.49 9.72 2.89
N THR A 82 -1.67 10.96 2.47
CA THR A 82 -2.90 11.41 1.79
C THR A 82 -2.59 11.59 0.32
N TYR A 83 -3.47 11.11 -0.55
CA TYR A 83 -3.31 11.28 -1.99
C TYR A 83 -4.62 11.47 -2.72
N HIS A 84 -4.54 12.15 -3.85
CA HIS A 84 -5.71 12.60 -4.61
C HIS A 84 -5.81 11.85 -5.94
N ILE A 85 -7.00 11.31 -6.19
CA ILE A 85 -7.38 10.71 -7.47
C ILE A 85 -8.51 11.53 -8.12
N SER A 86 -8.82 11.24 -9.38
CA SER A 86 -10.00 11.82 -10.01
C SER A 86 -11.26 11.36 -9.29
N GLY A 87 -12.18 12.28 -8.94
CA GLY A 87 -13.45 11.93 -8.28
C GLY A 87 -14.25 10.84 -9.00
N PRO A 88 -14.42 10.91 -10.35
CA PRO A 88 -15.07 9.85 -11.13
C PRO A 88 -14.43 8.45 -11.01
N SER A 89 -13.17 8.35 -10.58
CA SER A 89 -12.47 7.07 -10.40
C SER A 89 -12.73 6.42 -9.04
N LEU A 90 -13.31 7.15 -8.07
CA LEU A 90 -13.47 6.68 -6.70
C LEU A 90 -14.24 5.37 -6.59
N GLY A 91 -15.38 5.24 -7.29
CA GLY A 91 -16.17 4.01 -7.24
C GLY A 91 -15.40 2.78 -7.76
N ALA A 92 -14.55 2.95 -8.77
CA ALA A 92 -13.68 1.88 -9.25
C ALA A 92 -12.55 1.57 -8.26
N PHE A 93 -11.96 2.61 -7.66
CA PHE A 93 -10.95 2.49 -6.61
C PHE A 93 -11.49 1.70 -5.41
N ILE A 94 -12.65 2.07 -4.85
CA ILE A 94 -13.29 1.39 -3.71
C ILE A 94 -13.44 -0.11 -3.97
N ARG A 95 -13.93 -0.48 -5.17
CA ARG A 95 -14.08 -1.90 -5.56
C ARG A 95 -12.74 -2.61 -5.70
N ALA A 96 -11.74 -1.98 -6.31
CA ALA A 96 -10.42 -2.57 -6.52
C ALA A 96 -9.65 -2.73 -5.19
N ALA A 97 -9.73 -1.74 -4.31
CA ALA A 97 -9.17 -1.74 -2.96
C ALA A 97 -9.95 -2.64 -1.99
N LYS A 98 -11.18 -3.05 -2.36
CA LYS A 98 -12.11 -3.81 -1.52
C LYS A 98 -12.40 -3.09 -0.21
N LEU A 99 -12.65 -1.78 -0.28
CA LEU A 99 -13.04 -1.01 0.90
C LEU A 99 -14.47 -1.40 1.29
N GLU A 100 -14.68 -1.52 2.59
CA GLU A 100 -15.98 -1.76 3.21
C GLU A 100 -16.60 -0.42 3.57
N GLN A 101 -17.87 -0.23 3.21
CA GLN A 101 -18.59 1.00 3.51
C GLN A 101 -19.02 1.00 4.96
N TRP A 102 -18.96 2.18 5.58
CA TRP A 102 -19.46 2.43 6.91
C TRP A 102 -20.26 3.73 6.91
N GLU A 103 -21.28 3.77 7.76
CA GLU A 103 -22.13 4.93 7.98
C GLU A 103 -22.63 4.83 9.43
N ASP A 104 -22.30 5.84 10.24
CA ASP A 104 -22.67 5.94 11.65
C ASP A 104 -22.91 7.41 12.06
N GLU A 105 -23.09 7.67 13.35
CA GLU A 105 -23.38 9.02 13.87
C GLU A 105 -22.20 10.00 13.67
N ASP A 106 -20.98 9.49 13.48
CA ASP A 106 -19.76 10.28 13.33
C ASP A 106 -19.40 10.54 11.86
N GLY A 107 -20.08 9.88 10.91
CA GLY A 107 -19.99 10.18 9.48
C GLY A 107 -20.21 8.97 8.59
N ALA A 108 -19.69 9.06 7.36
CA ALA A 108 -19.75 7.98 6.39
C ALA A 108 -18.49 7.91 5.55
N GLY A 109 -18.14 6.71 5.09
CA GLY A 109 -16.95 6.50 4.29
C GLY A 109 -16.78 5.07 3.81
N ALA A 110 -15.59 4.79 3.29
CA ALA A 110 -15.16 3.43 3.00
C ALA A 110 -13.77 3.20 3.57
N HIS A 111 -13.56 2.06 4.24
CA HIS A 111 -12.30 1.74 4.90
C HIS A 111 -11.89 0.30 4.69
N ARG A 112 -10.61 0.01 4.92
CA ARG A 112 -10.09 -1.35 5.00
C ARG A 112 -8.87 -1.40 5.91
N ALA A 113 -8.84 -2.40 6.77
CA ALA A 113 -7.64 -2.79 7.50
C ALA A 113 -6.73 -3.65 6.61
N LEU A 114 -5.42 -3.38 6.65
CA LEU A 114 -4.37 -4.12 5.96
C LEU A 114 -3.26 -4.50 6.94
N LEU A 115 -2.44 -5.49 6.55
CA LEU A 115 -1.33 -6.00 7.36
C LEU A 115 -1.75 -6.31 8.80
N ASP A 116 -2.76 -7.16 8.96
CA ASP A 116 -3.29 -7.58 10.26
C ASP A 116 -3.73 -6.39 11.15
N GLY A 117 -4.25 -5.33 10.53
CA GLY A 117 -4.74 -4.13 11.20
C GLY A 117 -3.70 -3.05 11.45
N ARG A 118 -2.42 -3.28 11.11
CA ARG A 118 -1.36 -2.26 11.28
C ARG A 118 -1.49 -1.10 10.31
N ASN A 119 -2.20 -1.31 9.20
CA ASN A 119 -2.42 -0.30 8.21
C ASN A 119 -3.93 -0.09 8.00
N ALA A 120 -4.33 1.14 7.73
CA ALA A 120 -5.71 1.50 7.43
C ALA A 120 -5.74 2.34 6.16
N LEU A 121 -6.58 1.95 5.21
CA LEU A 121 -6.85 2.70 3.98
C LEU A 121 -8.29 3.19 4.02
N ASN A 122 -8.49 4.49 3.91
CA ASN A 122 -9.77 5.16 4.07
C ASN A 122 -10.04 6.14 2.92
N THR A 123 -11.32 6.40 2.68
CA THR A 123 -11.80 7.50 1.82
C THR A 123 -13.19 7.93 2.27
N GLY A 124 -13.62 9.12 1.85
CA GLY A 124 -14.96 9.63 2.11
C GLY A 124 -16.05 8.80 1.41
N HIS A 125 -17.31 9.01 1.79
CA HIS A 125 -18.42 8.26 1.21
C HIS A 125 -18.58 8.61 -0.28
N PRO A 126 -18.75 7.61 -1.17
CA PRO A 126 -18.88 7.87 -2.60
C PRO A 126 -20.04 8.81 -2.96
N ASP A 127 -21.11 8.83 -2.18
CA ASP A 127 -22.25 9.73 -2.41
C ASP A 127 -21.94 11.19 -2.02
N ASP A 128 -21.09 11.41 -1.00
CA ASP A 128 -20.64 12.76 -0.61
C ASP A 128 -19.68 13.36 -1.65
N LEU A 129 -19.03 12.50 -2.41
CA LEU A 129 -18.06 12.86 -3.45
C LEU A 129 -18.69 12.83 -4.86
N ALA A 130 -20.01 12.67 -4.95
CA ALA A 130 -20.73 12.69 -6.22
C ALA A 130 -20.61 14.06 -6.90
N GLY A 131 -19.83 14.12 -7.99
CA GLY A 131 -19.56 15.36 -8.72
C GLY A 131 -18.31 16.12 -8.24
N ALA A 132 -17.59 15.61 -7.23
CA ALA A 132 -16.30 16.16 -6.85
C ALA A 132 -15.27 15.98 -7.98
N ALA A 133 -14.43 17.00 -8.20
CA ALA A 133 -13.36 16.92 -9.19
C ALA A 133 -12.28 15.91 -8.78
N GLU A 134 -12.03 15.81 -7.47
CA GLU A 134 -11.02 14.96 -6.86
C GLU A 134 -11.62 14.24 -5.65
N ALA A 135 -11.04 13.08 -5.35
CA ALA A 135 -11.37 12.29 -4.18
C ALA A 135 -10.09 12.04 -3.39
N ASP A 136 -10.22 12.15 -2.07
CA ASP A 136 -9.10 12.04 -1.14
C ASP A 136 -9.05 10.61 -0.60
N ILE A 137 -7.84 10.04 -0.63
CA ILE A 137 -7.56 8.74 -0.07
C ILE A 137 -6.52 8.91 1.03
N GLU A 138 -6.80 8.30 2.17
CA GLU A 138 -5.91 8.32 3.34
C GLU A 138 -5.38 6.93 3.60
N CYS A 139 -4.06 6.80 3.67
CA CYS A 139 -3.37 5.62 4.12
C CYS A 139 -2.62 5.94 5.42
N ARG A 140 -2.87 5.15 6.46
CA ARG A 140 -2.13 5.19 7.72
C ARG A 140 -1.39 3.89 7.91
N MET A 141 -0.11 3.98 8.28
CA MET A 141 0.78 2.83 8.45
C MET A 141 1.47 2.92 9.81
N SER A 142 1.19 1.98 10.70
CA SER A 142 1.72 1.95 12.07
C SER A 142 3.17 1.49 12.14
N PHE A 143 4.02 2.16 12.92
CA PHE A 143 5.31 1.61 13.36
C PHE A 143 5.14 0.51 14.42
N GLY A 144 3.98 0.49 15.10
CA GLY A 144 3.63 -0.43 16.19
C GLY A 144 2.58 -1.47 15.81
N GLY A 145 1.72 -1.81 16.76
CA GLY A 145 0.60 -2.76 16.62
C GLY A 145 -0.52 -2.25 15.71
N ALA A 146 -1.65 -2.96 15.71
CA ALA A 146 -2.83 -2.58 14.93
C ALA A 146 -3.34 -1.17 15.30
N LEU A 147 -3.86 -0.46 14.30
CA LEU A 147 -4.45 0.89 14.38
C LEU A 147 -5.89 0.85 14.90
#